data_AF-A0A0J1FBM9-F1
#
_entry.id   AF-A0A0J1FBM9-F1
#
_cell.length_a   1.000
_cell.length_b   1.000
_cell.length_c   1.000
_cell.angle_alpha   90.00
_cell.angle_beta   90.00
_cell.angle_gamma   90.00
#
_symmetry.space_group_name_H-M   'P 1'
#
loop_
_entity.id
_entity.type
_entity.pdbx_description
1 polymer ?
#
loop_
_entity_poly.entity_id
_entity_poly.type
_entity_poly.pdbx_seq_one_letter_code
_entity_poly.pdbx_strand_id
1 'polypeptide(L)'
;MTLPKQTAYNYPLGRPVRKPGRVSGYPGYWQGVGPADVPPPAPRPCGPNATQQRAKAQAWLLLPAAFGAVIALVAAFSPRKERVIRRWGGPLALQLAVNIYTGFSVLGVAVYVFQVLRDSGRKNRSALARVLPLAVAIPLNILFFASVYNFMYRYFPQSFKGDIGTEAPVELFSFLYLSMTAISTGGMGDILPTVVSTRMLLSMETLFNLFVLSMGISLFGEVIA
;
A
#
# COMPACT_ATOMS: atom_id res chain seq x y z
N MET A 1 60.83 13.24 -30.01
CA MET A 1 59.62 12.40 -30.10
C MET A 1 58.42 13.29 -29.82
N THR A 2 57.62 13.48 -30.86
CA THR A 2 56.69 14.60 -31.06
C THR A 2 55.25 14.20 -30.74
N LEU A 3 54.56 15.09 -30.02
CA LEU A 3 53.15 15.01 -29.62
C LEU A 3 52.20 14.88 -30.83
N PRO A 4 51.11 14.08 -30.73
CA PRO A 4 50.10 14.03 -31.78
C PRO A 4 49.16 15.24 -31.75
N LYS A 5 48.89 15.74 -32.97
CA LYS A 5 48.09 16.92 -33.32
C LYS A 5 46.60 16.76 -33.00
N GLN A 6 46.00 17.83 -32.49
CA GLN A 6 44.56 18.03 -32.39
C GLN A 6 43.92 18.11 -33.79
N THR A 7 42.99 17.22 -34.09
CA THR A 7 42.13 17.26 -35.28
C THR A 7 40.88 18.09 -34.99
N ALA A 8 40.76 19.20 -35.71
CA ALA A 8 39.58 20.04 -35.80
C ALA A 8 38.43 19.27 -36.49
N TYR A 9 37.25 19.26 -35.86
CA TYR A 9 36.02 18.80 -36.50
C TYR A 9 35.20 19.99 -37.00
N ASN A 10 34.98 19.99 -38.31
CA ASN A 10 34.16 20.92 -39.07
C ASN A 10 32.67 20.85 -38.67
N TYR A 11 32.05 22.02 -38.52
CA TYR A 11 30.60 22.19 -38.44
C TYR A 11 29.96 22.04 -39.83
N PRO A 12 28.89 21.25 -40.00
CA PRO A 12 27.99 21.39 -41.14
C PRO A 12 26.87 22.41 -40.87
N LEU A 13 26.63 23.21 -41.89
CA LEU A 13 25.71 24.34 -42.02
C LEU A 13 24.22 23.97 -41.83
N GLY A 14 23.49 24.91 -41.23
CA GLY A 14 22.19 25.41 -41.69
C GLY A 14 21.02 24.42 -41.84
N ARG A 15 20.12 24.38 -40.85
CA ARG A 15 18.72 23.98 -41.09
C ARG A 15 17.84 25.23 -41.28
N PRO A 16 16.95 25.26 -42.28
CA PRO A 16 16.06 26.38 -42.51
C PRO A 16 15.02 26.52 -41.38
N VAL A 17 14.84 27.76 -40.92
CA VAL A 17 13.86 28.17 -39.93
C VAL A 17 12.44 27.98 -40.49
N ARG A 18 11.66 27.09 -39.86
CA ARG A 18 10.23 26.93 -40.11
C ARG A 18 9.52 28.23 -39.66
N LYS A 19 8.86 28.92 -40.60
CA LYS A 19 7.97 30.06 -40.31
C LYS A 19 6.84 29.61 -39.35
N PRO A 20 6.57 30.31 -38.25
CA PRO A 20 5.36 30.05 -37.46
C PRO A 20 4.12 30.52 -38.22
N GLY A 21 3.09 29.67 -38.23
CA GLY A 21 1.78 29.99 -38.75
C GLY A 21 1.18 31.22 -38.08
N ARG A 22 0.50 32.01 -38.91
CA ARG A 22 -0.20 33.25 -38.57
C ARG A 22 -1.33 32.94 -37.59
N VAL A 23 -1.13 33.24 -36.30
CA VAL A 23 -2.21 33.21 -35.30
C VAL A 23 -3.08 34.43 -35.53
N SER A 24 -4.31 34.18 -35.95
CA SER A 24 -5.37 35.16 -36.13
C SER A 24 -6.00 35.49 -34.79
N GLY A 25 -6.02 36.78 -34.44
CA GLY A 25 -7.03 37.36 -33.54
C GLY A 25 -6.63 37.57 -32.09
N TYR A 26 -6.01 38.73 -31.80
CA TYR A 26 -6.28 39.50 -30.59
C TYR A 26 -6.30 41.00 -30.95
N PRO A 27 -7.34 41.77 -30.58
CA PRO A 27 -7.38 43.20 -30.81
C PRO A 27 -6.39 43.90 -29.89
N GLY A 28 -5.67 44.87 -30.46
CA GLY A 28 -4.45 45.41 -29.89
C GLY A 28 -4.64 46.21 -28.61
N TYR A 29 -3.58 46.20 -27.80
CA TYR A 29 -3.03 47.34 -27.05
C TYR A 29 -1.55 46.97 -26.77
N TRP A 30 -0.67 47.97 -26.69
CA TRP A 30 0.78 47.93 -26.45
C TRP A 30 1.70 47.83 -27.68
N GLN A 31 1.79 48.95 -28.41
CA GLN A 31 3.04 49.36 -29.06
C GLN A 31 4.03 49.82 -27.98
N GLY A 32 5.27 49.29 -27.98
CA GLY A 32 6.41 49.99 -27.36
C GLY A 32 7.22 49.30 -26.27
N VAL A 33 7.47 47.98 -26.32
CA VAL A 33 8.45 47.35 -25.40
C VAL A 33 9.48 46.53 -26.19
N GLY A 34 10.76 46.88 -26.05
CA GLY A 34 11.87 46.21 -26.72
C GLY A 34 12.09 44.77 -26.22
N PRO A 35 12.85 43.94 -26.95
CA PRO A 35 12.99 42.50 -26.68
C PRO A 35 13.80 42.14 -25.40
N ALA A 36 14.06 43.08 -24.50
CA ALA A 36 14.87 42.89 -23.29
C ALA A 36 14.08 42.83 -21.98
N ASP A 37 12.78 43.15 -21.97
CA ASP A 37 12.01 43.36 -20.73
C ASP A 37 10.94 42.31 -20.45
N VAL A 38 11.12 41.06 -20.91
CA VAL A 38 10.21 39.97 -20.49
C VAL A 38 10.71 39.43 -19.15
N PRO A 39 10.04 39.73 -18.01
CA PRO A 39 10.43 39.13 -16.75
C PRO A 39 10.28 37.60 -16.85
N PRO A 40 11.19 36.83 -16.21
CA PRO A 40 11.09 35.38 -16.23
C PRO A 40 9.69 34.96 -15.74
N PRO A 41 9.05 33.98 -16.39
CA PRO A 41 7.72 33.52 -15.99
C PRO A 41 7.76 33.16 -14.51
N ALA A 42 6.87 33.78 -13.73
CA ALA A 42 6.82 33.60 -12.29
C ALA A 42 6.85 32.10 -11.94
N PRO A 43 7.66 31.70 -10.93
CA PRO A 43 7.68 30.31 -10.50
C PRO A 43 6.25 29.88 -10.19
N ARG A 44 5.80 28.81 -10.86
CA ARG A 44 4.47 28.25 -10.64
C ARG A 44 4.32 28.04 -9.13
N PRO A 45 3.24 28.52 -8.49
CA PRO A 45 3.03 28.25 -7.09
C PRO A 45 3.02 26.74 -6.91
N CYS A 46 4.06 26.21 -6.24
CA CYS A 46 4.07 24.87 -5.70
C CYS A 46 3.03 24.84 -4.59
N GLY A 47 1.76 24.73 -4.98
CA GLY A 47 0.66 24.61 -4.05
C GLY A 47 0.86 23.33 -3.22
N PRO A 48 0.69 23.37 -1.88
CA PRO A 48 0.83 22.20 -1.00
C PRO A 48 -0.16 21.06 -1.28
N ASN A 49 -1.03 21.21 -2.30
CA ASN A 49 -2.21 20.38 -2.46
C ASN A 49 -2.00 19.13 -3.33
N ALA A 50 -1.03 19.08 -4.26
CA ALA A 50 -0.92 17.94 -5.17
C ALA A 50 -0.41 16.66 -4.48
N THR A 51 0.56 16.80 -3.57
CA THR A 51 1.07 15.70 -2.74
C THR A 51 0.11 15.35 -1.61
N GLN A 52 -0.55 16.35 -1.01
CA GLN A 52 -1.51 16.15 0.08
C GLN A 52 -2.85 15.54 -0.41
N GLN A 53 -3.31 15.88 -1.61
CA GLN A 53 -4.50 15.26 -2.22
C GLN A 53 -4.23 13.81 -2.66
N ARG A 54 -3.03 13.48 -3.16
CA ARG A 54 -2.67 12.09 -3.47
C ARG A 54 -2.53 11.23 -2.21
N ALA A 55 -1.93 11.77 -1.15
CA ALA A 55 -1.84 11.07 0.13
C ALA A 55 -3.23 10.80 0.73
N LYS A 56 -4.17 11.76 0.63
CA LYS A 56 -5.56 11.56 1.04
C LYS A 56 -6.30 10.54 0.16
N ALA A 57 -6.07 10.56 -1.15
CA ALA A 57 -6.67 9.59 -2.08
C ALA A 57 -6.15 8.15 -1.85
N GLN A 58 -4.87 8.00 -1.49
CA GLN A 58 -4.26 6.70 -1.18
C GLN A 58 -4.65 6.19 0.22
N ALA A 59 -4.86 7.09 1.21
CA ALA A 59 -5.34 6.71 2.54
C ALA A 59 -6.77 6.13 2.54
N TRP A 60 -7.60 6.52 1.55
CA TRP A 60 -8.94 5.93 1.38
C TRP A 60 -8.90 4.42 1.09
N LEU A 61 -7.82 3.92 0.47
CA LEU A 61 -7.66 2.49 0.18
C LEU A 61 -7.35 1.64 1.42
N LEU A 62 -6.87 2.27 2.50
CA LEU A 62 -6.62 1.62 3.79
C LEU A 62 -7.86 1.61 4.70
N LEU A 63 -8.89 2.38 4.36
CA LEU A 63 -10.13 2.44 5.13
C LEU A 63 -10.81 1.08 5.28
N PRO A 64 -10.93 0.21 4.27
CA PRO A 64 -11.54 -1.11 4.44
C PRO A 64 -10.79 -1.98 5.45
N ALA A 65 -9.45 -1.93 5.44
CA ALA A 65 -8.62 -2.67 6.38
C ALA A 65 -8.73 -2.11 7.81
N ALA A 66 -8.68 -0.78 7.96
CA ALA A 66 -8.80 -0.11 9.25
C ALA A 66 -10.20 -0.26 9.86
N PHE A 67 -11.26 -0.02 9.08
CA PHE A 67 -12.64 -0.26 9.50
C PHE A 67 -12.87 -1.74 9.78
N GLY A 68 -12.30 -2.64 8.98
CA GLY A 68 -12.37 -4.08 9.22
C GLY A 68 -11.73 -4.50 10.53
N ALA A 69 -10.53 -3.99 10.83
CA ALA A 69 -9.84 -4.25 12.08
C ALA A 69 -10.64 -3.73 13.28
N VAL A 70 -11.18 -2.50 13.19
CA VAL A 70 -11.97 -1.88 14.26
C VAL A 70 -13.31 -2.60 14.45
N ILE A 71 -14.01 -2.93 13.37
CA ILE A 71 -15.29 -3.67 13.45
C ILE A 71 -15.06 -5.08 13.98
N ALA A 72 -14.02 -5.78 13.53
CA ALA A 72 -13.67 -7.11 14.04
C ALA A 72 -13.30 -7.05 15.52
N LEU A 73 -12.52 -6.05 15.94
CA LEU A 73 -12.13 -5.84 17.32
C LEU A 73 -13.35 -5.53 18.20
N VAL A 74 -14.18 -4.56 17.80
CA VAL A 74 -15.41 -4.18 18.52
C VAL A 74 -16.39 -5.34 18.58
N ALA A 75 -16.55 -6.09 17.49
CA ALA A 75 -17.42 -7.26 17.46
C ALA A 75 -16.85 -8.43 18.27
N ALA A 76 -15.52 -8.55 18.41
CA ALA A 76 -14.87 -9.51 19.28
C ALA A 76 -15.11 -9.21 20.77
N PHE A 77 -15.27 -7.94 21.17
CA PHE A 77 -15.62 -7.56 22.54
C PHE A 77 -17.14 -7.52 22.81
N SER A 78 -17.98 -7.79 21.82
CA SER A 78 -19.43 -7.73 22.02
C SER A 78 -19.97 -8.94 22.80
N PRO A 79 -20.74 -8.75 23.89
CA PRO A 79 -21.30 -9.85 24.67
C PRO A 79 -22.47 -10.57 23.98
N ARG A 80 -22.87 -10.17 22.76
CA ARG A 80 -24.08 -10.67 22.07
C ARG A 80 -23.77 -11.70 20.97
N LYS A 81 -22.96 -12.71 21.28
CA LYS A 81 -22.47 -13.72 20.31
C LYS A 81 -23.60 -14.47 19.58
N GLU A 82 -24.59 -14.95 20.33
CA GLU A 82 -25.69 -15.78 19.81
C GLU A 82 -26.64 -15.03 18.88
N ARG A 83 -26.89 -13.73 19.15
CA ARG A 83 -27.74 -12.89 18.30
C ARG A 83 -27.12 -12.63 16.93
N VAL A 84 -25.80 -12.53 16.85
CA VAL A 84 -25.10 -12.27 15.59
C VAL A 84 -25.11 -13.53 14.72
N ILE A 85 -24.78 -14.70 15.25
CA ILE A 85 -24.78 -15.96 14.50
C ILE A 85 -26.18 -16.26 13.94
N ARG A 86 -27.23 -16.06 14.75
CA ARG A 86 -28.61 -16.30 14.32
C ARG A 86 -29.10 -15.29 13.29
N ARG A 87 -28.62 -14.03 13.34
CA ARG A 87 -28.95 -12.98 12.37
C ARG A 87 -28.36 -13.21 10.99
N TRP A 88 -27.19 -13.85 10.91
CA TRP A 88 -26.48 -14.11 9.65
C TRP A 88 -26.78 -15.48 9.04
N GLY A 89 -27.77 -16.21 9.56
CA GLY A 89 -28.19 -17.49 8.99
C GLY A 89 -27.30 -18.68 9.39
N GLY A 90 -26.48 -18.54 10.43
CA GLY A 90 -25.70 -19.63 11.02
C GLY A 90 -24.18 -19.44 10.99
N PRO A 91 -23.44 -20.41 11.53
CA PRO A 91 -21.99 -20.31 11.75
C PRO A 91 -21.19 -20.29 10.45
N LEU A 92 -21.58 -21.11 9.46
CA LEU A 92 -20.90 -21.22 8.17
C LEU A 92 -21.01 -19.95 7.33
N ALA A 93 -22.19 -19.33 7.30
CA ALA A 93 -22.42 -18.09 6.57
C ALA A 93 -21.56 -16.94 7.12
N LEU A 94 -21.43 -16.86 8.44
CA LEU A 94 -20.57 -15.86 9.09
C LEU A 94 -19.09 -16.11 8.81
N GLN A 95 -18.63 -17.36 8.85
CA GLN A 95 -17.25 -17.70 8.49
C GLN A 95 -16.94 -17.32 7.03
N LEU A 96 -17.81 -17.68 6.08
CA LEU A 96 -17.65 -17.31 4.68
C LEU A 96 -17.64 -15.79 4.47
N ALA A 97 -18.55 -15.08 5.13
CA ALA A 97 -18.63 -13.62 5.04
C ALA A 97 -17.31 -12.96 5.50
N VAL A 98 -16.73 -13.44 6.61
CA VAL A 98 -15.43 -12.95 7.08
C VAL A 98 -14.32 -13.32 6.11
N ASN A 99 -14.27 -14.54 5.58
CA ASN A 99 -13.25 -14.93 4.61
C ASN A 99 -13.30 -14.06 3.35
N ILE A 100 -14.50 -13.83 2.81
CA ILE A 100 -14.72 -12.97 1.65
C ILE A 100 -14.29 -11.53 1.96
N TYR A 101 -14.72 -11.00 3.11
CA TYR A 101 -14.34 -9.68 3.57
C TYR A 101 -12.81 -9.51 3.69
N THR A 102 -12.15 -10.49 4.32
CA THR A 102 -10.69 -10.54 4.45
C THR A 102 -10.02 -10.55 3.09
N GLY A 103 -10.52 -11.37 2.15
CA GLY A 103 -10.00 -11.40 0.78
C GLY A 103 -10.08 -10.04 0.08
N PHE A 104 -11.23 -9.36 0.15
CA PHE A 104 -11.38 -8.01 -0.41
C PHE A 104 -10.47 -6.98 0.27
N SER A 105 -10.34 -7.05 1.61
CA SER A 105 -9.45 -6.17 2.38
C SER A 105 -7.99 -6.36 1.95
N VAL A 106 -7.52 -7.61 1.88
CA VAL A 106 -6.16 -7.98 1.48
C VAL A 106 -5.87 -7.54 0.05
N LEU A 107 -6.80 -7.73 -0.88
CA LEU A 107 -6.67 -7.23 -2.25
C LEU A 107 -6.54 -5.71 -2.29
N GLY A 108 -7.34 -4.98 -1.49
CA GLY A 108 -7.23 -3.54 -1.36
C GLY A 108 -5.85 -3.09 -0.87
N VAL A 109 -5.33 -3.74 0.18
CA VAL A 109 -3.98 -3.46 0.69
C VAL A 109 -2.91 -3.83 -0.33
N ALA A 110 -3.06 -4.94 -1.06
CA ALA A 110 -2.12 -5.35 -2.10
C ALA A 110 -2.05 -4.32 -3.24
N VAL A 111 -3.20 -3.80 -3.67
CA VAL A 111 -3.26 -2.72 -4.67
C VAL A 111 -2.65 -1.44 -4.13
N TYR A 112 -2.88 -1.09 -2.86
CA TYR A 112 -2.25 0.08 -2.22
C TYR A 112 -0.72 -0.04 -2.23
N VAL A 113 -0.19 -1.19 -1.80
CA VAL A 113 1.25 -1.48 -1.82
C VAL A 113 1.77 -1.36 -3.25
N PHE A 114 1.11 -2.01 -4.22
CA PHE A 114 1.52 -1.94 -5.63
C PHE A 114 1.57 -0.50 -6.17
N GLN A 115 0.58 0.34 -5.87
CA GLN A 115 0.55 1.74 -6.29
C GLN A 115 1.70 2.55 -5.66
N VAL A 116 1.90 2.39 -4.35
CA VAL A 116 2.99 3.04 -3.61
C VAL A 116 4.35 2.70 -4.20
N LEU A 117 4.54 1.42 -4.56
CA LEU A 117 5.78 0.93 -5.15
C LEU A 117 5.98 1.43 -6.57
N ARG A 118 4.94 1.40 -7.40
CA ARG A 118 4.97 1.96 -8.75
C ARG A 118 5.27 3.45 -8.77
N ASP A 119 4.73 4.21 -7.82
CA ASP A 119 5.03 5.64 -7.67
C ASP A 119 6.46 5.89 -7.14
N SER A 120 7.06 4.90 -6.47
CA SER A 120 8.40 4.98 -5.88
C SER A 120 9.54 4.80 -6.89
N GLY A 121 9.28 4.12 -8.01
CA GLY A 121 10.24 3.98 -9.14
C GLY A 121 10.56 5.29 -9.87
N ARG A 122 9.91 6.41 -9.51
CA ARG A 122 10.27 7.74 -10.03
C ARG A 122 11.61 8.19 -9.43
N LYS A 123 12.56 8.54 -10.31
CA LYS A 123 13.99 8.84 -10.05
C LYS A 123 14.30 9.95 -9.02
N ASN A 124 13.31 10.57 -8.36
CA ASN A 124 13.52 11.77 -7.53
C ASN A 124 12.85 11.72 -6.13
N ARG A 125 12.64 10.52 -5.58
CA ARG A 125 12.15 10.34 -4.19
C ARG A 125 13.27 9.83 -3.29
N SER A 126 13.42 10.44 -2.12
CA SER A 126 14.33 9.97 -1.07
C SER A 126 14.04 8.51 -0.70
N ALA A 127 15.08 7.71 -0.46
CA ALA A 127 14.95 6.28 -0.11
C ALA A 127 14.00 6.05 1.08
N LEU A 128 14.01 6.96 2.06
CA LEU A 128 13.11 6.94 3.21
C LEU A 128 11.62 7.01 2.81
N ALA A 129 11.28 7.81 1.80
CA ALA A 129 9.90 7.95 1.33
C ALA A 129 9.37 6.70 0.60
N ARG A 130 10.27 5.81 0.15
CA ARG A 130 9.91 4.53 -0.48
C ARG A 130 9.63 3.45 0.57
N VAL A 131 10.41 3.43 1.66
CA VAL A 131 10.33 2.39 2.70
C VAL A 131 9.27 2.70 3.75
N LEU A 132 9.04 3.97 4.09
CA LEU A 132 8.06 4.38 5.09
C LEU A 132 6.65 3.78 4.91
N PRO A 133 6.04 3.76 3.72
CA PRO A 133 4.70 3.19 3.56
C PRO A 133 4.65 1.67 3.75
N LEU A 134 5.72 0.93 3.41
CA LEU A 134 5.86 -0.49 3.72
C LEU A 134 5.97 -0.72 5.23
N ALA A 135 6.78 0.10 5.91
CA ALA A 135 6.98 0.04 7.35
C ALA A 135 5.69 0.27 8.14
N VAL A 136 4.70 0.97 7.57
CA VAL A 136 3.38 1.17 8.19
C VAL A 136 2.37 0.09 7.74
N ALA A 137 2.41 -0.32 6.47
CA ALA A 137 1.46 -1.31 5.94
C ALA A 137 1.63 -2.69 6.57
N ILE A 138 2.87 -3.14 6.80
CA ILE A 138 3.18 -4.44 7.40
C ILE A 138 2.57 -4.59 8.81
N PRO A 139 2.86 -3.70 9.79
CA PRO A 139 2.28 -3.84 11.13
C PRO A 139 0.76 -3.64 11.14
N LEU A 140 0.20 -2.82 10.25
CA LEU A 140 -1.26 -2.72 10.09
C LEU A 140 -1.87 -4.04 9.62
N ASN A 141 -1.20 -4.74 8.70
CA ASN A 141 -1.65 -6.04 8.23
C ASN A 141 -1.60 -7.08 9.35
N ILE A 142 -0.54 -7.08 10.18
CA ILE A 142 -0.42 -7.94 11.36
C ILE A 142 -1.60 -7.73 12.31
N LEU A 143 -1.87 -6.47 12.64
CA LEU A 143 -2.96 -6.11 13.54
C LEU A 143 -4.33 -6.50 12.96
N PHE A 144 -4.51 -6.35 11.65
CA PHE A 144 -5.73 -6.76 10.96
C PHE A 144 -5.96 -8.26 11.07
N PHE A 145 -4.99 -9.09 10.68
CA PHE A 145 -5.12 -10.54 10.75
C PHE A 145 -5.26 -11.05 12.18
N ALA A 146 -4.48 -10.53 13.13
CA ALA A 146 -4.62 -10.85 14.54
C ALA A 146 -6.03 -10.56 15.08
N SER A 147 -6.62 -9.43 14.72
CA SER A 147 -7.99 -9.07 15.10
C SER A 147 -9.03 -10.02 14.49
N VAL A 148 -8.85 -10.41 13.22
CA VAL A 148 -9.73 -11.37 12.53
C VAL A 148 -9.61 -12.77 13.14
N TYR A 149 -8.42 -13.23 13.50
CA TYR A 149 -8.23 -14.52 14.18
C TYR A 149 -8.85 -14.54 15.57
N ASN A 150 -8.65 -13.47 16.35
CA ASN A 150 -9.29 -13.29 17.64
C ASN A 150 -10.82 -13.29 17.51
N PHE A 151 -11.37 -12.60 16.51
CA PHE A 151 -12.80 -12.66 16.19
C PHE A 151 -13.26 -14.09 15.89
N MET A 152 -12.55 -14.81 15.02
CA MET A 152 -12.88 -16.21 14.68
C MET A 152 -12.86 -17.13 15.90
N TYR A 153 -11.86 -17.01 16.77
CA TYR A 153 -11.74 -17.83 17.96
C TYR A 153 -12.86 -17.53 18.98
N ARG A 154 -13.22 -16.27 19.20
CA ARG A 154 -14.29 -15.90 20.15
C ARG A 154 -15.68 -16.37 19.76
N TYR A 155 -15.97 -16.40 18.45
CA TYR A 155 -17.27 -16.86 17.94
C TYR A 155 -17.29 -18.37 17.70
N PHE A 156 -16.14 -18.96 17.39
CA PHE A 156 -15.96 -20.38 17.12
C PHE A 156 -14.70 -20.90 17.82
N PRO A 157 -14.78 -21.27 19.12
CA PRO A 157 -13.61 -21.70 19.89
C PRO A 157 -12.96 -22.96 19.33
N GLN A 158 -13.69 -23.75 18.55
CA GLN A 158 -13.18 -24.93 17.86
C GLN A 158 -12.27 -24.61 16.67
N SER A 159 -12.08 -23.34 16.29
CA SER A 159 -11.37 -22.94 15.06
C SER A 159 -9.86 -22.94 15.15
N PHE A 160 -9.33 -22.92 16.37
CA PHE A 160 -7.91 -23.00 16.67
C PHE A 160 -7.66 -24.01 17.78
N LYS A 161 -6.52 -24.69 17.70
CA LYS A 161 -5.97 -25.52 18.78
C LYS A 161 -4.60 -24.98 19.16
N GLY A 162 -4.30 -24.97 20.46
CA GLY A 162 -3.04 -24.47 20.99
C GLY A 162 -3.21 -23.87 22.37
N ASP A 163 -2.10 -23.37 22.92
CA ASP A 163 -2.12 -22.58 24.15
C ASP A 163 -2.55 -21.14 23.85
N ILE A 164 -3.87 -20.96 23.75
CA ILE A 164 -4.51 -19.67 23.50
C ILE A 164 -5.03 -19.23 24.86
N GLY A 165 -4.33 -18.27 25.48
CA GLY A 165 -4.58 -17.87 26.85
C GLY A 165 -6.06 -17.56 27.14
N THR A 166 -6.44 -17.73 28.41
CA THR A 166 -7.84 -17.62 28.86
C THR A 166 -8.34 -16.17 28.98
N GLU A 167 -7.42 -15.21 29.05
CA GLU A 167 -7.75 -13.79 29.19
C GLU A 167 -7.77 -13.07 27.84
N ALA A 168 -8.72 -12.16 27.66
CA ALA A 168 -8.91 -11.36 26.45
C ALA A 168 -7.64 -10.67 25.89
N PRO A 169 -6.76 -10.06 26.71
CA PRO A 169 -5.51 -9.49 26.19
C PRO A 169 -4.50 -10.57 25.79
N VAL A 170 -4.40 -11.66 26.56
CA VAL A 170 -3.45 -12.76 26.28
C VAL A 170 -3.83 -13.47 24.97
N GLU A 171 -5.12 -13.70 24.75
CA GLU A 171 -5.69 -14.21 23.51
C GLU A 171 -5.25 -13.37 22.29
N LEU A 172 -5.36 -12.03 22.38
CA LEU A 172 -4.93 -11.13 21.32
C LEU A 172 -3.42 -11.19 21.06
N PHE A 173 -2.59 -11.28 22.11
CA PHE A 173 -1.15 -11.45 21.97
C PHE A 173 -0.77 -12.78 21.32
N SER A 174 -1.46 -13.88 21.65
CA SER A 174 -1.28 -15.17 20.99
C SER A 174 -1.55 -15.09 19.49
N PHE A 175 -2.62 -14.38 19.07
CA PHE A 175 -2.91 -14.20 17.64
C PHE A 175 -2.03 -13.19 16.94
N LEU A 176 -1.54 -12.17 17.64
CA LEU A 176 -0.50 -11.27 17.13
C LEU A 176 0.78 -12.05 16.84
N TYR A 177 1.18 -12.90 17.77
CA TYR A 177 2.30 -13.80 17.60
C TYR A 177 2.10 -14.76 16.41
N LEU A 178 0.91 -15.36 16.26
CA LEU A 178 0.59 -16.19 15.08
C LEU A 178 0.72 -15.42 13.75
N SER A 179 0.27 -14.16 13.71
CA SER A 179 0.37 -13.33 12.50
C SER A 179 1.82 -12.90 12.22
N MET A 180 2.60 -12.52 13.24
CA MET A 180 4.03 -12.20 13.10
C MET A 180 4.83 -13.39 12.53
N THR A 181 4.52 -14.58 13.00
CA THR A 181 5.18 -15.82 12.58
C THR A 181 4.77 -16.22 11.16
N ALA A 182 3.50 -16.00 10.79
CA ALA A 182 3.01 -16.15 9.43
C ALA A 182 3.70 -15.21 8.41
N ILE A 183 4.09 -13.99 8.82
CA ILE A 183 4.92 -13.09 7.98
C ILE A 183 6.32 -13.63 7.78
N SER A 184 6.92 -14.14 8.85
CA SER A 184 8.23 -14.79 8.78
C SER A 184 8.18 -16.10 7.98
N THR A 185 6.99 -16.59 7.59
CA THR A 185 6.74 -17.95 7.09
C THR A 185 7.21 -19.04 8.07
N GLY A 186 7.52 -18.66 9.31
CA GLY A 186 7.97 -19.54 10.36
C GLY A 186 6.76 -20.16 11.04
N GLY A 187 6.48 -21.43 10.80
CA GLY A 187 5.46 -22.16 11.55
C GLY A 187 6.05 -22.70 12.85
N MET A 188 5.71 -22.10 14.00
CA MET A 188 6.11 -22.64 15.31
C MET A 188 5.21 -23.78 15.79
N GLY A 189 4.01 -23.93 15.21
CA GLY A 189 3.14 -25.09 15.41
C GLY A 189 2.46 -25.16 16.78
N ASP A 190 2.62 -24.13 17.60
CA ASP A 190 1.97 -23.95 18.91
C ASP A 190 0.49 -23.56 18.78
N ILE A 191 0.15 -22.76 17.77
CA ILE A 191 -1.23 -22.38 17.43
C ILE A 191 -1.55 -22.85 16.02
N LEU A 192 -2.52 -23.75 15.90
CA LEU A 192 -2.86 -24.43 14.65
C LEU A 192 -4.34 -24.20 14.27
N PRO A 193 -4.63 -23.78 13.02
CA PRO A 193 -6.00 -23.69 12.53
C PRO A 193 -6.58 -25.08 12.24
N THR A 194 -7.70 -25.39 12.89
CA THR A 194 -8.38 -26.69 12.76
C THR A 194 -9.48 -26.69 11.71
N VAL A 195 -10.16 -25.57 11.54
CA VAL A 195 -11.32 -25.43 10.64
C VAL A 195 -10.85 -24.94 9.27
N VAL A 196 -11.49 -25.40 8.20
CA VAL A 196 -11.16 -25.02 6.81
C VAL A 196 -11.17 -23.49 6.63
N SER A 197 -12.15 -22.82 7.23
CA SER A 197 -12.28 -21.36 7.19
C SER A 197 -11.05 -20.63 7.75
N THR A 198 -10.52 -21.05 8.91
CA THR A 198 -9.32 -20.43 9.50
C THR A 198 -8.05 -20.81 8.76
N ARG A 199 -7.98 -22.02 8.17
CA ARG A 199 -6.89 -22.40 7.27
C ARG A 199 -6.85 -21.53 6.02
N MET A 200 -8.01 -21.18 5.46
CA MET A 200 -8.09 -20.25 4.33
C MET A 200 -7.57 -18.85 4.71
N LEU A 201 -7.94 -18.32 5.89
CA LEU A 201 -7.40 -17.03 6.35
C LEU A 201 -5.88 -17.05 6.45
N LEU A 202 -5.32 -18.08 7.09
CA LEU A 202 -3.87 -18.21 7.24
C LEU A 202 -3.19 -18.32 5.87
N SER A 203 -3.79 -19.07 4.95
CA SER A 203 -3.29 -19.18 3.58
C SER A 203 -3.31 -17.83 2.85
N MET A 204 -4.38 -17.03 3.00
CA MET A 204 -4.49 -15.69 2.42
C MET A 204 -3.43 -14.73 3.00
N GLU A 205 -3.21 -14.79 4.31
CA GLU A 205 -2.15 -14.03 4.98
C GLU A 205 -0.78 -14.38 4.41
N THR A 206 -0.43 -15.66 4.36
CA THR A 206 0.86 -16.12 3.83
C THR A 206 1.04 -15.74 2.35
N LEU A 207 0.01 -15.90 1.52
CA LEU A 207 0.05 -15.48 0.11
C LEU A 207 0.29 -13.98 -0.05
N PHE A 208 -0.40 -13.16 0.75
CA PHE A 208 -0.20 -11.72 0.77
C PHE A 208 1.21 -11.35 1.21
N ASN A 209 1.74 -12.02 2.24
CA ASN A 209 3.10 -11.77 2.74
C ASN A 209 4.15 -12.12 1.67
N LEU A 210 3.98 -13.23 0.95
CA LEU A 210 4.84 -13.57 -0.18
C LEU A 210 4.79 -12.52 -1.30
N PHE A 211 3.60 -12.00 -1.60
CA PHE A 211 3.43 -10.91 -2.55
C PHE A 211 4.18 -9.63 -2.11
N VAL A 212 3.99 -9.21 -0.85
CA VAL A 212 4.67 -8.02 -0.30
C VAL A 212 6.18 -8.21 -0.26
N LEU A 213 6.66 -9.38 0.13
CA LEU A 213 8.09 -9.70 0.17
C LEU A 213 8.71 -9.67 -1.24
N SER A 214 8.04 -10.30 -2.22
CA SER A 214 8.48 -10.30 -3.63
C SER A 214 8.60 -8.87 -4.17
N MET A 215 7.57 -8.06 -3.92
CA MET A 215 7.55 -6.65 -4.31
C MET A 215 8.61 -5.82 -3.56
N GLY A 216 8.87 -6.14 -2.29
CA GLY A 216 9.92 -5.52 -1.48
C GLY A 216 11.32 -5.78 -2.04
N ILE A 217 11.62 -7.02 -2.43
CA ILE A 217 12.90 -7.38 -3.06
C ILE A 217 13.10 -6.62 -4.38
N SER A 218 12.04 -6.48 -5.19
CA SER A 218 12.10 -5.72 -6.46
C SER A 218 12.56 -4.27 -6.25
N LEU A 219 12.15 -3.62 -5.15
CA LEU A 219 12.62 -2.27 -4.84
C LEU A 219 14.11 -2.22 -4.51
N PHE A 220 14.61 -3.19 -3.73
CA PHE A 220 16.03 -3.23 -3.36
C PHE A 220 16.92 -3.42 -4.59
N GLY A 221 16.47 -4.22 -5.56
CA GLY A 221 17.15 -4.35 -6.86
C GLY A 221 17.29 -3.02 -7.60
N GLU A 222 16.22 -2.21 -7.65
CA GLU A 222 16.25 -0.87 -8.27
C GLU A 222 17.02 0.20 -7.49
N VAL A 223 17.27 -0.01 -6.19
CA VAL A 223 18.04 0.95 -5.37
C VAL A 223 19.55 0.75 -5.52
N ILE A 224 19.99 -0.47 -5.87
CA ILE A 224 21.42 -0.82 -6.00
C ILE A 224 21.91 -0.72 -7.46
N ALA A 225 20.99 -0.75 -8.44
CA ALA A 225 21.27 -0.57 -9.87
C ALA A 225 21.34 0.91 -10.30
#